data_AF-A0A528LRN5-F1
#
_entry.id   AF-A0A528LRN5-F1
#
_cell.length_a   1.000
_cell.length_b   1.000
_cell.length_c   1.000
_cell.angle_alpha   90.00
_cell.angle_beta   90.00
_cell.angle_gamma   90.00
#
_symmetry.space_group_name_H-M   'P 1'
#
loop_
_entity.id
_entity.type
_entity.pdbx_description
1 polymer ?
#
loop_
_entity_poly.entity_id
_entity_poly.type
_entity_poly.pdbx_seq_one_letter_code
_entity_poly.pdbx_strand_id
1 'polypeptide(L)'
;MKTVTIEELLTWAFVHELPKGGGVDGLDNANSAWRMLEASSWGKITSFAELGAIVDQGRGDTENYWIEQGEPHDDAVAVGRAVAGLSRCDVAVPAGWNALADWPDTEGMAEAAVKKAVERYMVRTPQRRAAGIVSLVVGTAILGREPDFGAEPSKVRMIERGGRPAWFVIRRMKHEDGQTYDLEVDGYNGRTQRPVKGAYRKYEFSIDPTGDILGRLDYQIWVAALRRLEAEIAAQLVGHRLVFSDRSMTPWLEADRPGVAIVERAADRPAKKTAVAC
;
A
#
# COMPACT_ATOMS: atom_id res chain seq x y z
N MET A 1 3.21 -28.36 -20.42
CA MET A 1 3.63 -27.41 -19.39
C MET A 1 3.84 -26.06 -20.06
N LYS A 2 3.04 -25.05 -19.72
CA LYS A 2 3.10 -23.71 -20.35
C LYS A 2 4.02 -22.80 -19.52
N THR A 3 4.92 -22.10 -20.17
CA THR A 3 5.77 -21.09 -19.53
C THR A 3 4.98 -19.79 -19.38
N VAL A 4 4.98 -19.19 -18.18
CA VAL A 4 4.24 -17.96 -17.85
C VAL A 4 4.99 -17.10 -16.84
N THR A 5 4.76 -15.79 -16.83
CA THR A 5 5.21 -14.92 -15.73
C THR A 5 4.25 -15.01 -14.54
N ILE A 6 4.67 -14.49 -13.37
CA ILE A 6 3.81 -14.44 -12.19
C ILE A 6 2.57 -13.58 -12.42
N GLU A 7 2.68 -12.47 -13.14
CA GLU A 7 1.55 -11.59 -13.43
C GLU A 7 0.55 -12.23 -14.38
N GLU A 8 1.04 -12.88 -15.44
CA GLU A 8 0.18 -13.64 -16.36
C GLU A 8 -0.57 -14.75 -15.63
N LEU A 9 0.12 -15.47 -14.73
CA LEU A 9 -0.47 -16.52 -13.93
C LEU A 9 -1.51 -15.97 -12.94
N LEU A 10 -1.21 -14.85 -12.27
CA LEU A 10 -2.13 -14.17 -11.36
C LEU A 10 -3.37 -13.65 -12.10
N THR A 11 -3.19 -12.97 -13.23
CA THR A 11 -4.32 -12.48 -14.04
C THR A 11 -5.18 -13.65 -14.51
N TRP A 12 -4.58 -14.72 -15.04
CA TRP A 12 -5.34 -15.91 -15.43
C TRP A 12 -6.10 -16.52 -14.24
N ALA A 13 -5.43 -16.69 -13.10
CA ALA A 13 -6.05 -17.26 -11.91
C ALA A 13 -7.24 -16.41 -11.43
N PHE A 14 -7.07 -15.09 -11.27
CA PHE A 14 -8.10 -14.23 -10.68
C PHE A 14 -9.19 -13.78 -11.66
N VAL A 15 -8.95 -13.81 -12.97
CA VAL A 15 -9.95 -13.41 -13.98
C VAL A 15 -10.72 -14.60 -14.54
N HIS A 16 -10.09 -15.78 -14.68
CA HIS A 16 -10.69 -16.91 -15.39
C HIS A 16 -10.98 -18.13 -14.50
N GLU A 17 -10.14 -18.42 -13.51
CA GLU A 17 -10.24 -19.68 -12.75
C GLU A 17 -10.93 -19.52 -11.40
N LEU A 18 -10.44 -18.60 -10.56
CA LEU A 18 -10.95 -18.37 -9.21
C LEU A 18 -12.37 -17.79 -9.13
N PRO A 19 -12.89 -17.08 -10.17
CA PRO A 19 -14.31 -16.73 -10.24
C PRO A 19 -15.24 -17.92 -10.52
N LYS A 20 -14.74 -19.10 -10.93
CA LYS A 20 -15.57 -20.27 -11.22
C LYS A 20 -16.36 -20.69 -9.98
N GLY A 21 -17.61 -21.12 -10.20
CA GLY A 21 -18.59 -21.36 -9.12
C GLY A 21 -19.27 -20.08 -8.59
N GLY A 22 -18.76 -18.89 -8.94
CA GLY A 22 -19.29 -17.61 -8.48
C GLY A 22 -20.40 -16.99 -9.34
N GLY A 23 -20.71 -17.58 -10.50
CA GLY A 23 -21.75 -17.05 -11.39
C GLY A 23 -21.55 -15.56 -11.70
N VAL A 24 -22.63 -14.77 -11.62
CA VAL A 24 -22.63 -13.33 -11.94
C VAL A 24 -21.82 -12.48 -10.96
N ASP A 25 -21.68 -12.90 -9.71
CA ASP A 25 -20.93 -12.11 -8.71
C ASP A 25 -19.43 -12.44 -8.73
N GLY A 26 -18.98 -13.37 -9.58
CA GLY A 26 -17.56 -13.73 -9.74
C GLY A 26 -16.86 -14.00 -8.40
N LEU A 27 -15.74 -13.33 -8.16
CA LEU A 27 -14.97 -13.43 -6.89
C LEU A 27 -15.76 -12.98 -5.65
N ASP A 28 -16.83 -12.21 -5.78
CA ASP A 28 -17.64 -11.73 -4.66
C ASP A 28 -18.72 -12.70 -4.22
N ASN A 29 -18.99 -13.72 -5.03
CA ASN A 29 -19.91 -14.78 -4.72
C ASN A 29 -19.34 -15.71 -3.66
N ALA A 30 -20.16 -16.08 -2.67
CA ALA A 30 -19.78 -17.00 -1.61
C ALA A 30 -19.36 -18.39 -2.13
N ASN A 31 -19.85 -18.80 -3.29
CA ASN A 31 -19.56 -20.08 -3.92
C ASN A 31 -18.38 -20.03 -4.91
N SER A 32 -17.74 -18.86 -5.09
CA SER A 32 -16.54 -18.79 -5.91
C SER A 32 -15.37 -19.51 -5.24
N ALA A 33 -14.49 -20.10 -6.05
CA ALA A 33 -13.29 -20.74 -5.56
C ALA A 33 -12.44 -19.78 -4.72
N TRP A 34 -12.38 -18.49 -5.08
CA TRP A 34 -11.71 -17.47 -4.26
C TRP A 34 -12.30 -17.33 -2.85
N ARG A 35 -13.62 -17.18 -2.71
CA ARG A 35 -14.25 -17.02 -1.38
C ARG A 35 -14.08 -18.25 -0.50
N MET A 36 -14.09 -19.44 -1.10
CA MET A 36 -13.81 -20.68 -0.38
C MET A 36 -12.37 -20.73 0.18
N LEU A 37 -11.41 -20.09 -0.50
CA LEU A 37 -10.02 -20.01 -0.07
C LEU A 37 -9.75 -18.87 0.92
N GLU A 38 -10.47 -17.75 0.79
CA GLU A 38 -10.30 -16.57 1.65
C GLU A 38 -10.77 -16.85 3.09
N ALA A 39 -11.72 -17.79 3.30
CA ALA A 39 -12.23 -18.28 4.60
C ALA A 39 -12.46 -17.21 5.69
N SER A 40 -12.66 -15.95 5.28
CA SER A 40 -12.80 -14.80 6.15
C SER A 40 -13.88 -13.90 5.57
N SER A 41 -15.13 -14.22 5.92
CA SER A 41 -16.29 -13.35 5.75
C SER A 41 -16.17 -11.98 6.46
N TRP A 42 -15.02 -11.70 7.10
CA TRP A 42 -14.71 -10.43 7.74
C TRP A 42 -14.35 -9.31 6.78
N GLY A 43 -13.90 -9.60 5.54
CA GLY A 43 -13.49 -8.58 4.57
C GLY A 43 -14.60 -7.57 4.24
N LYS A 44 -15.85 -8.05 4.05
CA LYS A 44 -17.02 -7.20 3.82
C LYS A 44 -17.40 -6.37 5.07
N ILE A 45 -17.22 -6.95 6.26
CA ILE A 45 -17.49 -6.29 7.54
C ILE A 45 -16.43 -5.21 7.84
N THR A 46 -15.16 -5.45 7.53
CA THR A 46 -14.09 -4.47 7.69
C THR A 46 -14.24 -3.30 6.71
N SER A 47 -14.62 -3.54 5.46
CA SER A 47 -14.89 -2.45 4.50
C SER A 47 -16.10 -1.61 4.90
N PHE A 48 -17.17 -2.24 5.41
CA PHE A 48 -18.32 -1.53 5.98
C PHE A 48 -17.93 -0.71 7.22
N ALA A 49 -17.14 -1.29 8.14
CA ALA A 49 -16.64 -0.61 9.32
C ALA A 49 -15.67 0.54 8.99
N GLU A 50 -14.97 0.48 7.86
CA GLU A 50 -14.06 1.53 7.39
C GLU A 50 -14.77 2.68 6.68
N LEU A 51 -15.76 2.37 5.84
CA LEU A 51 -16.42 3.37 4.99
C LEU A 51 -17.72 3.91 5.61
N GLY A 52 -18.24 3.27 6.66
CA GLY A 52 -19.54 3.60 7.26
C GLY A 52 -20.72 3.38 6.30
N ALA A 53 -20.46 2.71 5.17
CA ALA A 53 -21.39 2.47 4.09
C ALA A 53 -21.13 1.08 3.50
N ILE A 54 -22.21 0.39 3.11
CA ILE A 54 -22.08 -0.75 2.21
C ILE A 54 -21.76 -0.15 0.84
N VAL A 55 -20.65 -0.56 0.23
CA VAL A 55 -20.37 -0.22 -1.17
C VAL A 55 -21.44 -0.93 -2.00
N ASP A 56 -22.45 -0.17 -2.41
CA ASP A 56 -23.50 -0.64 -3.30
C ASP A 56 -22.89 -0.81 -4.69
N GLN A 57 -22.48 -2.03 -5.01
CA GLN A 57 -22.11 -2.42 -6.36
C GLN A 57 -23.43 -2.51 -7.12
N GLY A 58 -23.71 -1.48 -7.93
CA GLY A 58 -24.97 -1.34 -8.64
C GLY A 58 -25.43 -2.65 -9.30
N ARG A 59 -26.74 -2.86 -9.34
CA ARG A 59 -27.38 -4.04 -9.94
C ARG A 59 -27.09 -4.07 -11.45
N GLY A 60 -25.96 -4.65 -11.83
CA GLY A 60 -25.43 -4.65 -13.19
C GLY A 60 -25.82 -5.91 -13.95
N ASP A 61 -26.78 -5.75 -14.85
CA ASP A 61 -26.85 -6.35 -16.18
C ASP A 61 -26.46 -7.85 -16.31
N THR A 62 -27.46 -8.72 -16.17
CA THR A 62 -27.37 -10.19 -16.16
C THR A 62 -27.03 -10.83 -17.51
N GLU A 63 -26.60 -10.06 -18.52
CA GLU A 63 -26.55 -10.53 -19.91
C GLU A 63 -25.15 -10.50 -20.56
N ASN A 64 -24.10 -10.18 -19.81
CA ASN A 64 -22.75 -10.03 -20.36
C ASN A 64 -21.70 -11.00 -19.73
N TYR A 65 -21.69 -12.23 -20.26
CA TYR A 65 -20.51 -13.08 -20.59
C TYR A 65 -20.02 -14.30 -19.73
N TRP A 66 -19.87 -15.43 -20.44
CA TRP A 66 -18.74 -16.37 -20.66
C TRP A 66 -17.72 -16.73 -19.53
N ILE A 67 -18.09 -16.75 -18.24
CA ILE A 67 -17.27 -17.51 -17.26
C ILE A 67 -17.49 -19.01 -17.51
N GLU A 68 -16.46 -19.71 -17.99
CA GLU A 68 -16.47 -21.17 -18.13
C GLU A 68 -16.72 -21.81 -16.76
N GLN A 69 -17.96 -22.25 -16.51
CA GLN A 69 -18.34 -22.87 -15.24
C GLN A 69 -17.72 -24.27 -15.14
N GLY A 70 -17.08 -24.56 -14.02
CA GLY A 70 -16.41 -25.83 -13.77
C GLY A 70 -15.52 -25.79 -12.53
N GLU A 71 -14.83 -26.89 -12.25
CA GLU A 71 -13.81 -26.88 -11.20
C GLU A 71 -12.62 -26.00 -11.62
N PRO A 72 -12.08 -25.16 -10.72
CA PRO A 72 -10.90 -24.36 -11.00
C PRO A 72 -9.68 -25.27 -11.18
N HIS A 73 -8.76 -24.88 -12.06
CA HIS A 73 -7.51 -25.60 -12.25
C HIS A 73 -6.66 -25.62 -10.96
N ASP A 74 -5.99 -26.73 -10.67
CA ASP A 74 -5.17 -26.93 -9.45
C ASP A 74 -4.12 -25.82 -9.23
N ASP A 75 -3.38 -25.44 -10.29
CA ASP A 75 -2.47 -24.28 -10.25
C ASP A 75 -3.14 -22.98 -9.79
N ALA A 76 -4.37 -22.69 -10.22
CA ALA A 76 -5.09 -21.50 -9.80
C ALA A 76 -5.50 -21.58 -8.33
N VAL A 77 -5.88 -22.77 -7.85
CA VAL A 77 -6.14 -23.02 -6.43
C VAL A 77 -4.87 -22.82 -5.59
N ALA A 78 -3.72 -23.31 -6.07
CA ALA A 78 -2.42 -23.11 -5.42
C ALA A 78 -2.06 -21.61 -5.34
N VAL A 79 -2.23 -20.88 -6.45
CA VAL A 79 -2.06 -19.42 -6.51
C VAL A 79 -2.98 -18.72 -5.50
N GLY A 80 -4.27 -19.06 -5.49
CA GLY A 80 -5.24 -18.47 -4.56
C GLY A 80 -4.87 -18.69 -3.10
N ARG A 81 -4.39 -19.90 -2.74
CA ARG A 81 -3.91 -20.20 -1.38
C ARG A 81 -2.67 -19.39 -0.99
N ALA A 82 -1.70 -19.26 -1.90
CA ALA A 82 -0.50 -18.48 -1.65
C ALA A 82 -0.83 -16.99 -1.47
N VAL A 83 -1.70 -16.43 -2.32
CA VAL A 83 -2.16 -15.03 -2.19
C VAL A 83 -2.95 -14.82 -0.90
N ALA A 84 -3.86 -15.73 -0.53
CA ALA A 84 -4.54 -15.68 0.77
C ALA A 84 -3.54 -15.76 1.94
N GLY A 85 -2.43 -16.49 1.77
CA GLY A 85 -1.34 -16.58 2.73
C GLY A 85 -0.64 -15.25 3.05
N LEU A 86 -0.68 -14.27 2.14
CA LEU A 86 -0.13 -12.93 2.37
C LEU A 86 -0.85 -12.19 3.52
N SER A 87 -2.06 -12.60 3.90
CA SER A 87 -2.78 -12.07 5.08
C SER A 87 -2.06 -12.33 6.42
N ARG A 88 -1.08 -13.24 6.43
CA ARG A 88 -0.19 -13.53 7.58
C ARG A 88 1.11 -12.72 7.55
N CYS A 89 1.31 -11.91 6.53
CA CYS A 89 2.51 -11.10 6.36
C CYS A 89 2.31 -9.65 6.83
N ASP A 90 3.42 -8.93 6.94
CA ASP A 90 3.48 -7.49 7.18
C ASP A 90 4.57 -6.86 6.29
N VAL A 91 4.58 -5.54 6.23
CA VAL A 91 5.54 -4.76 5.45
C VAL A 91 6.63 -4.21 6.37
N ALA A 92 7.88 -4.57 6.09
CA ALA A 92 9.05 -3.98 6.72
C ALA A 92 9.61 -2.87 5.83
N VAL A 93 9.46 -1.63 6.27
CA VAL A 93 10.07 -0.45 5.63
C VAL A 93 11.48 -0.25 6.21
N PRO A 94 12.56 -0.28 5.40
CA PRO A 94 13.91 -0.14 5.91
C PRO A 94 14.17 1.27 6.47
N ALA A 95 15.09 1.35 7.42
CA ALA A 95 15.55 2.64 7.92
C ALA A 95 16.18 3.45 6.78
N GLY A 96 15.85 4.74 6.69
CA GLY A 96 16.33 5.62 5.63
C GLY A 96 15.66 5.38 4.27
N TRP A 97 14.58 4.61 4.19
CA TRP A 97 13.77 4.51 2.99
C TRP A 97 13.31 5.90 2.52
N ASN A 98 13.55 6.21 1.25
CA ASN A 98 13.21 7.50 0.64
C ASN A 98 12.55 7.28 -0.72
N ALA A 99 11.23 7.49 -0.77
CA ALA A 99 10.46 7.38 -2.01
C ALA A 99 10.82 8.44 -3.03
N LEU A 100 11.36 9.59 -2.62
CA LEU A 100 11.61 10.78 -3.45
C LEU A 100 13.11 11.01 -3.68
N ALA A 101 13.92 9.94 -3.66
CA ALA A 101 15.38 10.05 -3.73
C ALA A 101 15.92 10.57 -5.09
N ASP A 102 15.08 10.58 -6.12
CA ASP A 102 15.29 11.15 -7.46
C ASP A 102 14.86 12.62 -7.56
N TRP A 103 14.17 13.16 -6.56
CA TRP A 103 13.79 14.58 -6.56
C TRP A 103 15.03 15.46 -6.34
N PRO A 104 15.03 16.70 -6.86
CA PRO A 104 16.08 17.68 -6.56
C PRO A 104 16.13 17.97 -5.05
N ASP A 105 17.22 18.57 -4.57
CA ASP A 105 17.34 18.96 -3.16
C ASP A 105 16.16 19.85 -2.72
N THR A 106 15.53 19.47 -1.61
CA THR A 106 14.36 20.13 -1.02
C THR A 106 14.63 20.65 0.39
N GLU A 107 15.91 20.76 0.79
CA GLU A 107 16.32 21.22 2.12
C GLU A 107 15.69 20.40 3.28
N GLY A 108 15.54 19.09 3.09
CA GLY A 108 14.98 18.17 4.10
C GLY A 108 13.45 18.02 4.06
N MET A 109 12.75 18.73 3.18
CA MET A 109 11.28 18.69 3.12
C MET A 109 10.75 17.36 2.56
N ALA A 110 11.43 16.78 1.57
CA ALA A 110 11.10 15.47 1.02
C ALA A 110 11.24 14.37 2.08
N GLU A 111 12.33 14.37 2.84
CA GLU A 111 12.57 13.43 3.94
C GLU A 111 11.50 13.55 5.03
N ALA A 112 11.10 14.78 5.37
CA ALA A 112 10.02 15.03 6.33
C ALA A 112 8.67 14.51 5.81
N ALA A 113 8.37 14.71 4.53
CA ALA A 113 7.14 14.22 3.89
C ALA A 113 7.13 12.68 3.85
N VAL A 114 8.24 12.05 3.45
CA VAL A 114 8.39 10.58 3.45
C VAL A 114 8.20 10.02 4.85
N LYS A 115 8.88 10.58 5.86
CA LYS A 115 8.74 10.16 7.25
C LYS A 115 7.28 10.21 7.71
N LYS A 116 6.58 11.32 7.45
CA LYS A 116 5.17 11.49 7.80
C LYS A 116 4.26 10.48 7.09
N ALA A 117 4.51 10.20 5.81
CA ALA A 117 3.74 9.22 5.04
C ALA A 117 3.95 7.80 5.58
N VAL A 118 5.20 7.41 5.88
CA VAL A 118 5.53 6.11 6.49
C VAL A 118 4.91 5.99 7.87
N GLU A 119 5.01 7.02 8.73
CA GLU A 119 4.37 7.02 10.05
C GLU A 119 2.85 6.81 9.93
N ARG A 120 2.20 7.50 8.99
CA ARG A 120 0.76 7.32 8.73
C ARG A 120 0.42 5.91 8.25
N TYR A 121 1.27 5.31 7.41
CA TYR A 121 1.11 3.92 6.99
C TYR A 121 1.27 2.96 8.18
N MET A 122 2.25 3.20 9.05
CA MET A 122 2.55 2.35 10.21
C MET A 122 1.52 2.45 11.34
N VAL A 123 0.74 3.53 11.41
CA VAL A 123 -0.41 3.66 12.34
C VAL A 123 -1.53 2.64 12.04
N ARG A 124 -1.63 2.14 10.80
CA ARG A 124 -2.60 1.09 10.45
C ARG A 124 -2.36 -0.15 11.32
N THR A 125 -3.41 -0.89 11.67
CA THR A 125 -3.24 -2.15 12.39
C THR A 125 -2.50 -3.17 11.50
N PRO A 126 -1.76 -4.13 12.08
CA PRO A 126 -1.09 -5.18 11.30
C PRO A 126 -2.06 -5.94 10.38
N GLN A 127 -3.29 -6.18 10.84
CA GLN A 127 -4.35 -6.83 10.05
C GLN A 127 -4.73 -6.00 8.82
N ARG A 128 -4.85 -4.67 8.96
CA ARG A 128 -5.16 -3.77 7.83
C ARG A 128 -4.04 -3.73 6.81
N ARG A 129 -2.78 -3.71 7.25
CA ARG A 129 -1.63 -3.76 6.34
C ARG A 129 -1.59 -5.07 5.58
N ALA A 130 -1.79 -6.20 6.26
CA ALA A 130 -1.83 -7.51 5.63
C ALA A 130 -2.96 -7.65 4.60
N ALA A 131 -4.16 -7.15 4.93
CA ALA A 131 -5.27 -7.08 3.98
C ALA A 131 -4.91 -6.21 2.76
N GLY A 132 -4.24 -5.08 2.98
CA GLY A 132 -3.75 -4.21 1.91
C GLY A 132 -2.81 -4.91 0.93
N ILE A 133 -1.91 -5.79 1.41
CA ILE A 133 -1.02 -6.59 0.53
C ILE A 133 -1.86 -7.49 -0.38
N VAL A 134 -2.84 -8.21 0.18
CA VAL A 134 -3.72 -9.11 -0.58
C VAL A 134 -4.52 -8.31 -1.61
N SER A 135 -5.18 -7.22 -1.20
CA SER A 135 -5.98 -6.38 -2.09
C SER A 135 -5.15 -5.78 -3.23
N LEU A 136 -3.90 -5.41 -2.96
CA LEU A 136 -2.99 -4.87 -3.96
C LEU A 136 -2.64 -5.92 -5.03
N VAL A 137 -2.28 -7.15 -4.62
CA VAL A 137 -1.97 -8.25 -5.55
C VAL A 137 -3.20 -8.65 -6.37
N VAL A 138 -4.36 -8.83 -5.72
CA VAL A 138 -5.60 -9.22 -6.40
C VAL A 138 -6.07 -8.11 -7.34
N GLY A 139 -6.06 -6.85 -6.89
CA GLY A 139 -6.51 -5.71 -7.67
C GLY A 139 -5.65 -5.49 -8.92
N THR A 140 -4.33 -5.60 -8.81
CA THR A 140 -3.41 -5.48 -9.96
C THR A 140 -3.57 -6.64 -10.95
N ALA A 141 -3.80 -7.86 -10.47
CA ALA A 141 -4.05 -9.04 -11.30
C ALA A 141 -5.35 -8.91 -12.12
N ILE A 142 -6.44 -8.46 -11.49
CA ILE A 142 -7.74 -8.25 -12.13
C ILE A 142 -7.69 -7.10 -13.15
N LEU A 143 -7.07 -5.98 -12.77
CA LEU A 143 -6.99 -4.79 -13.62
C LEU A 143 -5.95 -4.94 -14.75
N GLY A 144 -5.07 -5.95 -14.68
CA GLY A 144 -4.00 -6.15 -15.64
C GLY A 144 -3.00 -4.99 -15.69
N ARG A 145 -2.83 -4.27 -14.57
CA ARG A 145 -1.94 -3.10 -14.46
C ARG A 145 -1.18 -3.12 -13.15
N GLU A 146 0.04 -2.59 -13.18
CA GLU A 146 0.86 -2.39 -11.99
C GLU A 146 0.43 -1.16 -11.19
N PRO A 147 0.84 -1.05 -9.90
CA PRO A 147 0.64 0.18 -9.14
C PRO A 147 1.40 1.35 -9.78
N ASP A 148 0.77 2.52 -9.81
CA ASP A 148 1.42 3.73 -10.31
C ASP A 148 2.51 4.21 -9.34
N PHE A 149 3.72 4.38 -9.87
CA PHE A 149 4.90 4.87 -9.16
C PHE A 149 5.40 6.22 -9.71
N GLY A 150 4.68 6.79 -10.67
CA GLY A 150 4.96 8.12 -11.21
C GLY A 150 4.92 9.18 -10.11
N ALA A 151 5.92 10.05 -10.09
CA ALA A 151 5.99 11.16 -9.14
C ALA A 151 6.67 12.35 -9.82
N GLU A 152 5.94 13.46 -9.97
CA GLU A 152 6.50 14.68 -10.54
C GLU A 152 7.04 15.58 -9.42
N PRO A 153 8.30 16.05 -9.50
CA PRO A 153 8.87 16.94 -8.50
C PRO A 153 8.03 18.19 -8.24
N SER A 154 7.51 18.28 -7.02
CA SER A 154 6.71 19.43 -6.58
C SER A 154 7.63 20.59 -6.21
N LYS A 155 7.25 21.81 -6.63
CA LYS A 155 8.04 23.01 -6.34
C LYS A 155 7.93 23.37 -4.86
N VAL A 156 9.05 23.71 -4.24
CA VAL A 156 9.06 24.32 -2.90
C VAL A 156 8.67 25.78 -3.03
N ARG A 157 7.66 26.21 -2.27
CA ARG A 157 7.20 27.59 -2.22
C ARG A 157 7.06 28.08 -0.79
N MET A 158 7.18 29.39 -0.60
CA MET A 158 6.89 30.00 0.70
C MET A 158 5.39 29.96 0.97
N ILE A 159 5.01 29.66 2.21
CA ILE A 159 3.60 29.71 2.60
C ILE A 159 3.12 31.16 2.57
N GLU A 160 1.98 31.39 1.94
CA GLU A 160 1.35 32.71 1.83
C GLU A 160 -0.04 32.72 2.48
N ARG A 161 -0.44 33.89 2.98
CA ARG A 161 -1.81 34.18 3.43
C ARG A 161 -2.28 35.47 2.75
N GLY A 162 -3.35 35.37 1.97
CA GLY A 162 -3.87 36.52 1.21
C GLY A 162 -2.87 37.08 0.19
N GLY A 163 -2.10 36.20 -0.47
CA GLY A 163 -1.10 36.58 -1.48
C GLY A 163 0.13 37.30 -0.93
N ARG A 164 0.38 37.21 0.38
CA ARG A 164 1.58 37.74 1.03
C ARG A 164 2.28 36.63 1.81
N PRO A 165 3.62 36.64 1.87
CA PRO A 165 4.37 35.73 2.71
C PRO A 165 3.83 35.68 4.15
N ALA A 166 3.52 34.48 4.63
CA ALA A 166 3.03 34.25 5.98
C ALA A 166 4.19 34.24 6.99
N TRP A 167 3.96 34.80 8.18
CA TRP A 167 4.91 34.77 9.29
C TRP A 167 4.38 33.86 10.38
N PHE A 168 5.27 33.10 11.00
CA PHE A 168 4.94 32.15 12.06
C PHE A 168 5.79 32.46 13.28
N VAL A 169 5.23 32.32 14.47
CA VAL A 169 5.97 32.43 15.73
C VAL A 169 5.46 31.38 16.70
N ILE A 170 6.37 30.73 17.43
CA ILE A 170 5.99 29.83 18.52
C ILE A 170 5.64 30.68 19.74
N ARG A 171 4.42 30.51 20.28
CA ARG A 171 4.01 31.10 21.56
C ARG A 171 3.64 30.00 22.54
N ARG A 172 4.16 30.16 23.74
CA ARG A 172 3.80 29.33 24.89
C ARG A 172 2.46 29.81 25.45
N MET A 173 1.41 29.00 25.35
CA MET A 173 0.08 29.31 25.88
C MET A 173 -0.29 28.32 26.99
N LYS A 174 -0.91 28.84 28.05
CA LYS A 174 -1.47 28.02 29.12
C LYS A 174 -2.91 27.67 28.78
N HIS A 175 -3.23 26.39 28.73
CA HIS A 175 -4.58 25.90 28.50
C HIS A 175 -5.37 25.85 29.81
N GLU A 176 -6.69 25.68 29.71
CA GLU A 176 -7.60 25.58 30.87
C GLU A 176 -7.30 24.38 31.79
N ASP A 177 -6.65 23.34 31.25
CA ASP A 177 -6.15 22.18 32.00
C ASP A 177 -4.92 22.49 32.87
N GLY A 178 -4.43 23.74 32.84
CA GLY A 178 -3.24 24.20 33.56
C GLY A 178 -1.91 23.84 32.89
N GLN A 179 -1.93 23.03 31.82
CA GLN A 179 -0.75 22.68 31.06
C GLN A 179 -0.36 23.78 30.09
N THR A 180 0.91 23.81 29.71
CA THR A 180 1.45 24.84 28.83
C THR A 180 1.93 24.19 27.54
N TYR A 181 1.41 24.67 26.40
CA TYR A 181 1.71 24.14 25.08
C TYR A 181 2.40 25.20 24.24
N ASP A 182 3.41 24.79 23.48
CA ASP A 182 4.05 25.63 22.48
C ASP A 182 3.21 25.54 21.19
N LEU A 183 2.54 26.63 20.84
CA LEU A 183 1.65 26.72 19.69
C LEU A 183 2.23 27.66 18.64
N GLU A 184 2.25 27.20 17.39
CA GLU A 184 2.58 28.06 16.25
C GLU A 184 1.39 28.97 15.93
N VAL A 185 1.59 30.28 16.02
CA VAL A 185 0.57 31.29 15.72
C VAL A 185 1.06 32.29 14.68
N ASP A 186 0.17 33.18 14.23
CA ASP A 186 0.53 34.23 13.30
C ASP A 186 1.63 35.14 13.88
N GLY A 187 2.75 35.19 13.18
CA GLY A 187 3.92 36.01 13.52
C GLY A 187 3.83 37.42 12.95
N TYR A 188 2.78 37.79 12.22
CA TYR A 188 2.61 39.13 11.67
C TYR A 188 1.78 40.02 12.60
N ASN A 189 2.31 41.19 12.95
CA ASN A 189 1.57 42.19 13.70
C ASN A 189 0.85 43.14 12.74
N GLY A 190 -0.48 42.99 12.62
CA GLY A 190 -1.32 43.83 11.75
C GLY A 190 -1.33 45.32 12.14
N ARG A 191 -1.08 45.66 13.41
CA ARG A 191 -1.05 47.06 13.86
C ARG A 191 0.24 47.76 13.44
N THR A 192 1.38 47.09 13.55
CA THR A 192 2.69 47.67 13.21
C THR A 192 3.14 47.35 11.78
N GLN A 193 2.37 46.55 11.04
CA GLN A 193 2.69 46.05 9.70
C GLN A 193 4.09 45.41 9.62
N ARG A 194 4.49 44.69 10.68
CA ARG A 194 5.84 44.11 10.83
C ARG A 194 5.76 42.73 11.48
N PRO A 195 6.71 41.82 11.17
CA PRO A 195 6.85 40.57 11.91
C PRO A 195 7.17 40.82 13.38
N VAL A 196 6.64 39.97 14.25
CA VAL A 196 7.01 39.97 15.67
C VAL A 196 8.43 39.43 15.85
N LYS A 197 9.08 39.78 16.97
CA LYS A 197 10.41 39.25 17.30
C LYS A 197 10.35 37.72 17.39
N GLY A 198 11.27 37.05 16.68
CA GLY A 198 11.31 35.59 16.61
C GLY A 198 10.35 34.97 15.59
N ALA A 199 9.66 35.79 14.78
CA ALA A 199 8.89 35.26 13.67
C ALA A 199 9.81 34.71 12.57
N TYR A 200 9.39 33.61 11.95
CA TYR A 200 10.10 32.93 10.88
C TYR A 200 9.17 32.63 9.70
N ARG A 201 9.77 32.17 8.60
CA ARG A 201 9.07 31.78 7.37
C ARG A 201 9.00 30.27 7.26
N LYS A 202 7.93 29.76 6.65
CA LYS A 202 7.75 28.35 6.34
C LYS A 202 7.62 28.16 4.85
N TYR A 203 8.04 26.99 4.42
CA TYR A 203 7.94 26.53 3.05
C TYR A 203 7.02 25.32 3.02
N GLU A 204 6.40 25.09 1.87
CA GLU A 204 5.58 23.91 1.58
C GLU A 204 5.85 23.46 0.14
N PHE A 205 5.48 22.22 -0.16
CA PHE A 205 5.37 21.80 -1.54
C PHE A 205 4.14 22.43 -2.20
N SER A 206 4.26 22.83 -3.46
CA SER A 206 3.15 23.38 -4.25
C SER A 206 1.98 22.42 -4.44
N ILE A 207 2.30 21.12 -4.42
CA ILE A 207 1.42 19.95 -4.48
C ILE A 207 1.91 18.99 -3.40
N ASP A 208 1.00 18.46 -2.57
CA ASP A 208 1.35 17.51 -1.50
C ASP A 208 1.87 16.19 -2.10
N PRO A 209 3.14 15.79 -1.84
CA PRO A 209 3.72 14.58 -2.42
C PRO A 209 3.26 13.29 -1.73
N THR A 210 2.38 13.36 -0.73
CA THR A 210 1.95 12.19 0.04
C THR A 210 1.37 11.08 -0.87
N GLY A 211 0.63 11.44 -1.92
CA GLY A 211 0.10 10.48 -2.89
C GLY A 211 1.21 9.72 -3.62
N ASP A 212 2.17 10.45 -4.18
CA ASP A 212 3.32 9.91 -4.90
C ASP A 212 4.17 8.98 -4.02
N ILE A 213 4.40 9.37 -2.77
CA ILE A 213 5.14 8.55 -1.79
C ILE A 213 4.41 7.23 -1.54
N LEU A 214 3.09 7.26 -1.37
CA LEU A 214 2.29 6.07 -1.13
C LEU A 214 2.19 5.19 -2.39
N GLY A 215 2.10 5.78 -3.59
CA GLY A 215 2.14 5.02 -4.85
C GLY A 215 3.43 4.24 -5.03
N ARG A 216 4.58 4.90 -4.78
CA ARG A 216 5.90 4.23 -4.78
C ARG A 216 6.05 3.18 -3.68
N LEU A 217 5.43 3.39 -2.51
CA LEU A 217 5.37 2.38 -1.44
C LEU A 217 4.56 1.15 -1.89
N ASP A 218 3.36 1.37 -2.44
CA ASP A 218 2.50 0.30 -2.94
C ASP A 218 3.20 -0.48 -4.06
N TYR A 219 3.86 0.20 -5.00
CA TYR A 219 4.66 -0.48 -6.03
C TYR A 219 5.71 -1.43 -5.42
N GLN A 220 6.48 -0.98 -4.42
CA GLN A 220 7.48 -1.83 -3.79
C GLN A 220 6.87 -2.99 -3.00
N ILE A 221 5.74 -2.76 -2.32
CA ILE A 221 5.00 -3.83 -1.62
C ILE A 221 4.56 -4.88 -2.63
N TRP A 222 4.04 -4.46 -3.78
CA TRP A 222 3.60 -5.33 -4.86
C TRP A 222 4.76 -6.15 -5.43
N VAL A 223 5.89 -5.53 -5.80
CA VAL A 223 7.07 -6.26 -6.30
C VAL A 223 7.59 -7.26 -5.26
N ALA A 224 7.66 -6.86 -3.99
CA ALA A 224 8.08 -7.76 -2.91
C ALA A 224 7.10 -8.94 -2.70
N ALA A 225 5.79 -8.70 -2.86
CA ALA A 225 4.77 -9.74 -2.80
C ALA A 225 4.89 -10.71 -3.98
N LEU A 226 5.10 -10.21 -5.20
CA LEU A 226 5.32 -11.05 -6.38
C LEU A 226 6.52 -11.98 -6.20
N ARG A 227 7.67 -11.45 -5.79
CA ARG A 227 8.88 -12.25 -5.53
C ARG A 227 8.66 -13.32 -4.47
N ARG A 228 7.90 -13.02 -3.42
CA ARG A 228 7.52 -14.01 -2.39
C ARG A 228 6.63 -15.10 -2.98
N LEU A 229 5.60 -14.71 -3.74
CA LEU A 229 4.66 -15.65 -4.35
C LEU A 229 5.38 -16.58 -5.33
N GLU A 230 6.27 -16.06 -6.17
CA GLU A 230 7.09 -16.85 -7.09
C GLU A 230 7.87 -17.93 -6.36
N ALA A 231 8.55 -17.57 -5.26
CA ALA A 231 9.30 -18.51 -4.45
C ALA A 231 8.41 -19.58 -3.79
N GLU A 232 7.19 -19.22 -3.40
CA GLU A 232 6.25 -20.11 -2.73
C GLU A 232 5.58 -21.10 -3.71
N ILE A 233 5.14 -20.62 -4.88
CA ILE A 233 4.31 -21.42 -5.79
C ILE A 233 5.11 -22.19 -6.85
N ALA A 234 6.34 -21.79 -7.17
CA ALA A 234 7.10 -22.39 -8.27
C ALA A 234 7.23 -23.92 -8.18
N ALA A 235 7.30 -24.48 -6.97
CA ALA A 235 7.39 -25.93 -6.74
C ALA A 235 6.02 -26.64 -6.71
N GLN A 236 4.91 -25.90 -6.71
CA GLN A 236 3.55 -26.43 -6.54
C GLN A 236 2.77 -26.51 -7.85
N LEU A 237 3.24 -25.85 -8.92
CA LEU A 237 2.54 -25.80 -10.21
C LEU A 237 2.69 -27.11 -10.99
N VAL A 238 1.58 -27.63 -11.47
CA VAL A 238 1.49 -28.88 -12.26
C VAL A 238 1.30 -28.61 -13.75
N GLY A 239 0.60 -27.53 -14.12
CA GLY A 239 0.31 -27.17 -15.52
C GLY A 239 1.25 -26.09 -16.08
N HIS A 240 1.74 -25.22 -15.19
CA HIS A 240 2.54 -24.05 -15.54
C HIS A 240 3.98 -24.14 -15.04
N ARG A 241 4.88 -23.47 -15.76
CA ARG A 241 6.27 -23.24 -15.33
C ARG A 241 6.49 -21.74 -15.23
N LEU A 242 6.87 -21.27 -14.05
CA LEU A 242 7.15 -19.86 -13.83
C LEU A 242 8.49 -19.42 -14.43
N VAL A 243 8.45 -18.23 -15.01
CA VAL A 243 9.63 -17.39 -15.25
C VAL A 243 9.65 -16.32 -14.16
N PHE A 244 10.74 -16.26 -13.42
CA PHE A 244 10.90 -15.28 -12.34
C PHE A 244 11.02 -13.87 -12.91
N SER A 245 10.30 -12.94 -12.29
CA SER A 245 10.31 -11.53 -12.60
C SER A 245 11.65 -10.88 -12.19
N ASP A 246 12.18 -10.03 -13.07
CA ASP A 246 13.37 -9.21 -12.84
C ASP A 246 13.04 -7.75 -12.50
N ARG A 247 11.78 -7.47 -12.14
CA ARG A 247 11.30 -6.13 -11.81
C ARG A 247 12.17 -5.45 -10.76
N SER A 248 12.57 -4.22 -11.07
CA SER A 248 13.26 -3.31 -10.16
C SER A 248 12.38 -2.94 -8.97
N MET A 249 12.96 -2.82 -7.77
CA MET A 249 12.25 -2.26 -6.60
C MET A 249 12.18 -0.73 -6.69
N THR A 250 13.09 -0.10 -7.44
CA THR A 250 13.13 1.35 -7.60
C THR A 250 13.28 1.72 -9.08
N PRO A 251 12.25 1.48 -9.93
CA PRO A 251 12.33 1.76 -11.37
C PRO A 251 12.52 3.25 -11.71
N TRP A 252 12.24 4.14 -10.76
CA TRP A 252 12.47 5.58 -10.89
C TRP A 252 13.92 6.01 -10.58
N LEU A 253 14.79 5.09 -10.16
CA LEU A 253 16.21 5.36 -9.94
C LEU A 253 17.05 4.79 -11.09
N GLU A 254 18.21 5.39 -11.33
CA GLU A 254 19.17 4.91 -12.34
C GLU A 254 19.72 3.51 -12.03
N ALA A 255 19.76 3.14 -10.74
CA ALA A 255 20.20 1.83 -10.29
C ALA A 255 19.22 1.27 -9.25
N ASP A 256 18.90 -0.01 -9.38
CA ASP A 256 17.98 -0.68 -8.45
C ASP A 256 18.55 -0.68 -7.03
N ARG A 257 17.69 -0.36 -6.06
CA ARG A 257 18.03 -0.33 -4.64
C ARG A 257 17.08 -1.24 -3.88
N PRO A 258 17.54 -1.86 -2.77
CA PRO A 258 16.65 -2.61 -1.91
C PRO A 258 15.53 -1.69 -1.39
N GLY A 259 14.30 -2.18 -1.49
CA GLY A 259 13.11 -1.48 -1.02
C GLY A 259 12.51 -2.13 0.22
N VAL A 260 11.19 -2.04 0.34
CA VAL A 260 10.44 -2.72 1.41
C VAL A 260 10.54 -4.25 1.29
N ALA A 261 10.31 -4.95 2.40
CA ALA A 261 10.26 -6.41 2.42
C ALA A 261 8.93 -6.91 2.99
N ILE A 262 8.47 -8.06 2.48
CA ILE A 262 7.33 -8.80 3.03
C ILE A 262 7.85 -9.78 4.09
N VAL A 263 7.44 -9.58 5.34
CA VAL A 263 7.87 -10.39 6.48
C VAL A 263 6.70 -11.14 7.08
N GLU A 264 6.95 -12.31 7.66
CA GLU A 264 5.93 -12.99 8.46
C GLU A 264 5.64 -12.20 9.73
N ARG A 265 4.36 -12.08 10.08
CA ARG A 265 3.96 -11.42 11.32
C ARG A 265 4.49 -12.17 12.53
N ALA A 266 4.94 -11.42 13.54
CA ALA A 266 5.55 -11.97 14.74
C ALA A 266 4.62 -12.93 15.52
N ALA A 267 3.30 -12.71 15.49
CA ALA A 267 2.32 -13.60 16.13
C ALA A 267 2.16 -14.96 15.44
N ASP A 268 2.59 -15.05 14.18
CA ASP A 268 2.43 -16.23 13.31
C ASP A 268 3.76 -16.96 13.09
N ARG A 269 4.84 -16.49 13.72
CA ARG A 269 6.16 -17.13 13.66
C ARG A 269 6.16 -18.37 14.55
N PRO A 270 6.46 -19.58 14.04
CA PRO A 270 6.56 -20.76 14.90
C PRO A 270 7.63 -20.51 15.97
N ALA A 271 7.27 -20.71 17.24
CA ALA A 271 8.20 -20.57 18.35
C ALA A 271 9.46 -21.38 18.04
N LYS A 272 10.62 -20.70 17.95
CA LYS A 272 11.90 -21.40 17.83
C LYS A 272 11.98 -22.37 19.00
N LYS A 273 11.95 -23.68 18.72
CA LYS A 273 12.31 -24.70 19.71
C LYS A 273 13.75 -24.43 20.10
N THR A 274 13.96 -23.71 21.20
CA THR A 274 15.25 -23.71 21.88
C THR A 274 15.49 -25.13 22.33
N ALA A 275 16.35 -25.84 21.60
CA ALA A 275 16.90 -27.10 22.07
C ALA A 275 17.56 -26.82 23.42
N VAL A 276 16.99 -27.38 24.48
CA VAL A 276 17.63 -27.44 25.79
C VAL A 276 18.85 -28.33 25.61
N ALA A 277 20.04 -27.75 25.70
CA ALA A 277 21.26 -28.52 25.84
C ALA A 277 21.23 -29.20 27.22
N CYS A 278 21.18 -30.52 27.23
CA CYS A 278 21.57 -31.36 28.36
C CYS A 278 23.07 -31.66 28.25
#